data_AF-A0A7X8W2Y5-F1
#
_entry.id   AF-A0A7X8W2Y5-F1
#
_cell.length_a   1.000
_cell.length_b   1.000
_cell.length_c   1.000
_cell.angle_alpha   90.00
_cell.angle_beta   90.00
_cell.angle_gamma   90.00
#
_symmetry.space_group_name_H-M   'P 1'
#
loop_
_entity.id
_entity.type
_entity.pdbx_description
1 polymer ?
#
loop_
_entity_poly.entity_id
_entity_poly.type
_entity_poly.pdbx_seq_one_letter_code
_entity_poly.pdbx_strand_id
1 'polypeptide(L)'
;AFDFTQTKVTLTLTLYAKWILSSVEKNGVQYTLVNNYGVSEYQIIGCSADTVKLILLAEIEGIPVTRITDNAFSNKSKLTGDLVIPDSVTSIGVYAFNGCKGFNGTLTVGNKVESIGEWAFNWCTGFTGNLTIGNNVNTIKDFTFSGCKGFTGDLTIPDSVTSIGTQAFSDCSSFSGKLTIGKAVTDIGSMAFYNCKGFTSLVFVSEQRPTIGLFAFGNCTIQP
;
A
#
# COMPACT_ATOMS: atom_id res chain seq x y z
N ALA A 1 -60.49 29.51 -16.95
CA ALA A 1 -59.29 28.85 -17.48
C ALA A 1 -58.09 29.74 -17.16
N PHE A 2 -57.29 29.36 -16.17
CA PHE A 2 -55.93 29.84 -15.99
C PHE A 2 -55.08 28.58 -15.86
N ASP A 3 -54.28 28.35 -16.88
CA ASP A 3 -53.40 27.20 -17.04
C ASP A 3 -52.15 27.43 -16.17
N PHE A 4 -51.90 26.50 -15.24
CA PHE A 4 -50.66 26.45 -14.46
C PHE A 4 -49.72 25.41 -15.07
N THR A 5 -49.34 25.57 -16.33
CA THR A 5 -48.16 24.91 -16.87
C THR A 5 -46.90 25.72 -16.55
N GLN A 6 -45.88 25.00 -16.07
CA GLN A 6 -44.49 25.43 -15.81
C GLN A 6 -44.31 26.16 -14.47
N THR A 7 -43.51 25.69 -13.52
CA THR A 7 -42.21 25.04 -13.67
C THR A 7 -42.02 24.09 -12.48
N LYS A 8 -42.11 22.78 -12.70
CA LYS A 8 -41.52 21.82 -11.77
C LYS A 8 -40.01 21.93 -11.99
N VAL A 9 -39.38 22.92 -11.36
CA VAL A 9 -37.95 22.85 -11.09
C VAL A 9 -37.82 21.70 -10.11
N THR A 10 -37.79 20.47 -10.61
CA THR A 10 -37.17 19.36 -9.91
C THR A 10 -35.72 19.75 -9.79
N LEU A 11 -35.40 20.47 -8.72
CA LEU A 11 -34.06 20.57 -8.19
C LEU A 11 -33.63 19.11 -7.97
N THR A 12 -32.96 18.52 -8.94
CA THR A 12 -32.12 17.35 -8.72
C THR A 12 -30.95 17.84 -7.89
N LEU A 13 -31.22 18.08 -6.62
CA LEU A 13 -30.25 18.03 -5.55
C LEU A 13 -29.85 16.56 -5.44
N THR A 14 -29.13 16.07 -6.44
CA THR A 14 -28.36 14.83 -6.29
C THR A 14 -27.26 15.22 -5.32
N LEU A 15 -27.53 15.05 -4.02
CA LEU A 15 -26.50 15.15 -3.00
C LEU A 15 -25.36 14.25 -3.46
N TYR A 16 -24.21 14.81 -3.77
CA TYR A 16 -22.98 14.07 -4.04
C TYR A 16 -22.42 13.55 -2.72
N ALA A 17 -23.10 12.60 -2.08
CA ALA A 17 -22.60 11.98 -0.86
C ALA A 17 -22.09 10.56 -1.14
N LYS A 18 -21.24 10.09 -0.23
CA LYS A 18 -20.58 8.79 -0.33
C LYS A 18 -21.50 7.72 0.22
N TRP A 19 -21.82 6.70 -0.56
CA TRP A 19 -22.65 5.57 -0.16
C TRP A 19 -22.20 4.26 -0.80
N ILE A 20 -22.50 3.17 -0.11
CA ILE A 20 -22.32 1.80 -0.58
C ILE A 20 -23.50 1.42 -1.48
N LEU A 21 -23.20 0.92 -2.68
CA LEU A 21 -24.20 0.52 -3.67
C LEU A 21 -24.46 -0.99 -3.64
N SER A 22 -23.41 -1.80 -3.59
CA SER A 22 -23.50 -3.26 -3.56
C SER A 22 -22.18 -3.88 -3.07
N SER A 23 -22.20 -5.17 -2.75
CA SER A 23 -20.99 -5.95 -2.49
C SER A 23 -20.98 -7.21 -3.34
N VAL A 24 -19.79 -7.65 -3.74
CA VAL A 24 -19.56 -8.85 -4.55
C VAL A 24 -18.32 -9.57 -4.05
N GLU A 25 -18.32 -10.90 -4.16
CA GLU A 25 -17.15 -11.72 -3.90
C GLU A 25 -16.65 -12.34 -5.21
N LYS A 26 -15.35 -12.20 -5.48
CA LYS A 26 -14.67 -12.81 -6.63
C LYS A 26 -13.36 -13.43 -6.14
N ASN A 27 -13.16 -14.71 -6.41
CA ASN A 27 -11.96 -15.46 -6.01
C ASN A 27 -11.66 -15.38 -4.49
N GLY A 28 -12.69 -15.41 -3.66
CA GLY A 28 -12.57 -15.27 -2.19
C GLY A 28 -12.30 -13.84 -1.70
N VAL A 29 -12.12 -12.86 -2.59
CA VAL A 29 -11.91 -11.45 -2.25
C VAL A 29 -13.25 -10.71 -2.28
N GLN A 30 -13.50 -9.92 -1.25
CA GLN A 30 -14.74 -9.18 -1.05
C GLN A 30 -14.55 -7.73 -1.49
N TYR A 31 -15.44 -7.27 -2.37
CA TYR A 31 -15.44 -5.95 -2.96
C TYR A 31 -16.76 -5.24 -2.66
N THR A 32 -16.69 -3.93 -2.46
CA THR A 32 -17.86 -3.08 -2.26
C THR A 32 -17.84 -1.97 -3.30
N LEU A 33 -18.90 -1.88 -4.09
CA LEU A 33 -19.14 -0.79 -5.02
C LEU A 33 -19.57 0.44 -4.23
N VAL A 34 -18.87 1.56 -4.44
CA VAL A 34 -19.21 2.84 -3.84
C VAL A 34 -19.37 3.90 -4.92
N ASN A 35 -20.20 4.91 -4.62
CA ASN A 35 -20.18 6.15 -5.38
C ASN A 35 -19.39 7.19 -4.60
N ASN A 36 -18.36 7.76 -5.23
CA ASN A 36 -17.51 8.81 -4.68
C ASN A 36 -17.69 10.07 -5.53
N TYR A 37 -18.63 10.93 -5.14
CA TYR A 37 -18.94 12.19 -5.83
C TYR A 37 -19.20 12.03 -7.34
N GLY A 38 -19.99 11.02 -7.73
CA GLY A 38 -20.33 10.75 -9.12
C GLY A 38 -19.40 9.76 -9.83
N VAL A 39 -18.30 9.37 -9.20
CA VAL A 39 -17.39 8.33 -9.70
C VAL A 39 -17.73 7.00 -9.03
N SER A 40 -18.10 5.99 -9.82
CA SER A 40 -18.28 4.63 -9.32
C SER A 40 -16.93 3.91 -9.27
N GLU A 41 -16.64 3.29 -8.14
CA GLU A 41 -15.41 2.54 -7.92
C GLU A 41 -15.65 1.37 -6.96
N TYR A 42 -14.84 0.32 -7.09
CA TYR A 42 -14.83 -0.78 -6.13
C TYR A 42 -13.74 -0.60 -5.09
N GLN A 43 -14.05 -0.94 -3.85
CA GLN A 43 -13.09 -1.02 -2.74
C GLN A 43 -13.00 -2.47 -2.25
N ILE A 44 -11.78 -2.94 -2.02
CA ILE A 44 -11.50 -4.24 -1.44
C ILE A 44 -11.66 -4.12 0.08
N ILE A 45 -12.60 -4.87 0.65
CA ILE A 45 -12.95 -4.81 2.07
C ILE A 45 -12.47 -6.03 2.86
N GLY A 46 -12.01 -7.08 2.17
CA GLY A 46 -11.35 -8.22 2.79
C GLY A 46 -11.47 -9.51 1.98
N CYS A 47 -11.45 -10.64 2.67
CA CYS A 47 -11.59 -11.95 2.05
C CYS A 47 -12.25 -12.99 2.97
N SER A 48 -12.80 -14.02 2.33
CA SER A 48 -13.37 -15.20 2.98
C SER A 48 -12.32 -15.97 3.79
N ALA A 49 -12.77 -16.65 4.85
CA ALA A 49 -11.91 -17.27 5.88
C ALA A 49 -11.08 -18.47 5.38
N ASP A 50 -11.47 -19.04 4.25
CA ASP A 50 -10.87 -20.14 3.51
C ASP A 50 -9.98 -19.67 2.36
N THR A 51 -9.89 -18.35 2.11
CA THR A 51 -9.01 -17.81 1.07
C THR A 51 -7.55 -18.12 1.40
N VAL A 52 -6.85 -18.75 0.46
CA VAL A 52 -5.43 -19.14 0.58
C VAL A 52 -4.54 -18.38 -0.40
N LYS A 53 -5.08 -17.94 -1.54
CA LYS A 53 -4.37 -17.14 -2.55
C LYS A 53 -5.19 -15.90 -2.84
N LEU A 54 -4.54 -14.73 -2.86
CA LEU A 54 -5.19 -13.48 -3.27
C LEU A 54 -5.00 -13.26 -4.77
N ILE A 55 -6.11 -13.03 -5.46
CA ILE A 55 -6.13 -12.50 -6.82
C ILE A 55 -6.95 -11.22 -6.77
N LEU A 56 -6.26 -10.09 -6.67
CA LEU A 56 -6.89 -8.77 -6.63
C LEU A 56 -7.24 -8.35 -8.06
N LEU A 57 -8.53 -8.12 -8.32
CA LEU A 57 -9.00 -7.66 -9.63
C LEU A 57 -8.72 -6.17 -9.78
N ALA A 58 -8.27 -5.76 -10.97
CA ALA A 58 -8.08 -4.34 -11.29
C ALA A 58 -9.40 -3.63 -11.62
N GLU A 59 -10.39 -4.40 -12.10
CA GLU A 59 -11.72 -3.92 -12.46
C GLU A 59 -12.77 -5.03 -12.28
N ILE A 60 -14.02 -4.63 -12.10
CA ILE A 60 -15.19 -5.51 -12.07
C ILE A 60 -16.26 -4.86 -12.94
N GLU A 61 -16.68 -5.55 -14.01
CA GLU A 61 -17.73 -5.07 -14.93
C GLU A 61 -17.42 -3.67 -15.52
N GLY A 62 -16.15 -3.41 -15.82
CA GLY A 62 -15.66 -2.13 -16.36
C GLY A 62 -15.52 -1.01 -15.32
N ILE A 63 -15.78 -1.28 -14.04
CA ILE A 63 -15.60 -0.34 -12.94
C ILE A 63 -14.27 -0.62 -12.25
N PRO A 64 -13.39 0.38 -12.06
CA PRO A 64 -12.08 0.17 -11.48
C PRO A 64 -12.13 -0.17 -9.99
N VAL A 65 -11.19 -1.00 -9.54
CA VAL A 65 -10.92 -1.26 -8.12
C VAL A 65 -9.80 -0.33 -7.67
N THR A 66 -10.12 0.65 -6.83
CA THR A 66 -9.22 1.79 -6.55
C THR A 66 -8.69 1.81 -5.12
N ARG A 67 -9.27 1.06 -4.20
CA ARG A 67 -8.89 1.13 -2.78
C ARG A 67 -8.89 -0.22 -2.10
N ILE A 68 -7.88 -0.44 -1.25
CA ILE A 68 -7.89 -1.49 -0.22
C ILE A 68 -8.20 -0.81 1.10
N THR A 69 -9.28 -1.21 1.77
CA THR A 69 -9.71 -0.52 2.99
C THR A 69 -8.83 -0.88 4.19
N ASP A 70 -8.99 -0.11 5.26
CA ASP A 70 -8.31 -0.37 6.53
C ASP A 70 -8.65 -1.79 7.02
N ASN A 71 -7.64 -2.48 7.55
CA ASN A 71 -7.74 -3.84 8.08
C ASN A 71 -8.28 -4.92 7.13
N ALA A 72 -8.44 -4.67 5.82
CA ALA A 72 -9.10 -5.59 4.88
C ALA A 72 -8.59 -7.05 4.99
N PHE A 73 -7.28 -7.21 5.15
CA PHE A 73 -6.61 -8.51 5.28
C PHE A 73 -5.83 -8.66 6.59
N SER A 74 -6.11 -7.86 7.62
CA SER A 74 -5.37 -7.91 8.88
C SER A 74 -5.39 -9.32 9.50
N ASN A 75 -4.22 -9.81 9.90
CA ASN A 75 -3.94 -11.12 10.50
C ASN A 75 -4.33 -12.35 9.65
N LYS A 76 -4.50 -12.20 8.33
CA LYS A 76 -4.84 -13.31 7.43
C LYS A 76 -3.62 -14.19 7.13
N SER A 77 -3.19 -14.96 8.12
CA SER A 77 -1.99 -15.83 8.05
C SER A 77 -2.10 -17.04 7.11
N LYS A 78 -3.29 -17.32 6.55
CA LYS A 78 -3.50 -18.39 5.56
C LYS A 78 -3.20 -17.97 4.12
N LEU A 79 -3.10 -16.67 3.86
CA LEU A 79 -2.80 -16.16 2.52
C LEU A 79 -1.35 -16.50 2.19
N THR A 80 -1.10 -17.04 1.01
CA THR A 80 0.20 -17.54 0.56
C THR A 80 0.50 -17.08 -0.87
N GLY A 81 1.74 -17.25 -1.32
CA GLY A 81 2.21 -16.86 -2.64
C GLY A 81 2.65 -15.40 -2.72
N ASP A 82 2.65 -14.88 -3.95
CA ASP A 82 2.90 -13.48 -4.24
C ASP A 82 1.71 -12.61 -3.85
N LEU A 83 1.99 -11.37 -3.43
CA LEU A 83 1.00 -10.31 -3.29
C LEU A 83 1.25 -9.25 -4.36
N VAL A 84 0.34 -9.19 -5.34
CA VAL A 84 0.36 -8.18 -6.41
C VAL A 84 -0.81 -7.23 -6.20
N ILE A 85 -0.51 -5.98 -5.85
CA ILE A 85 -1.49 -4.90 -5.80
C ILE A 85 -1.60 -4.28 -7.20
N PRO A 86 -2.77 -4.32 -7.86
CA PRO A 86 -2.91 -3.85 -9.24
C PRO A 86 -2.67 -2.35 -9.39
N ASP A 87 -2.27 -1.94 -10.60
CA ASP A 87 -2.10 -0.53 -10.99
C ASP A 87 -3.41 0.29 -10.98
N SER A 88 -4.58 -0.33 -10.81
CA SER A 88 -5.84 0.40 -10.62
C SER A 88 -5.99 0.97 -9.21
N VAL A 89 -5.29 0.40 -8.23
CA VAL A 89 -5.38 0.79 -6.82
C VAL A 89 -4.60 2.09 -6.62
N THR A 90 -5.25 3.08 -6.01
CA THR A 90 -4.65 4.38 -5.67
C THR A 90 -4.36 4.54 -4.17
N SER A 91 -5.04 3.76 -3.32
CA SER A 91 -4.84 3.82 -1.87
C SER A 91 -4.93 2.46 -1.17
N ILE A 92 -4.02 2.24 -0.22
CA ILE A 92 -3.98 1.08 0.68
C ILE A 92 -4.20 1.57 2.11
N GLY A 93 -5.20 1.01 2.80
CA GLY A 93 -5.62 1.42 4.13
C GLY A 93 -4.63 1.12 5.25
N VAL A 94 -4.91 1.71 6.41
CA VAL A 94 -4.18 1.49 7.66
C VAL A 94 -4.36 0.03 8.10
N TYR A 95 -3.28 -0.64 8.48
CA TYR A 95 -3.27 -2.07 8.82
C TYR A 95 -3.81 -3.03 7.74
N ALA A 96 -3.92 -2.61 6.47
CA ALA A 96 -4.60 -3.38 5.42
C ALA A 96 -4.14 -4.85 5.31
N PHE A 97 -2.85 -5.13 5.47
CA PHE A 97 -2.24 -6.45 5.46
C PHE A 97 -1.46 -6.75 6.75
N ASN A 98 -1.65 -5.97 7.82
CA ASN A 98 -0.89 -6.15 9.06
C ASN A 98 -0.97 -7.59 9.59
N GLY A 99 0.17 -8.20 9.88
CA GLY A 99 0.24 -9.56 10.40
C GLY A 99 -0.10 -10.65 9.37
N CYS A 100 -0.07 -10.38 8.07
CA CYS A 100 -0.18 -11.40 7.04
C CYS A 100 1.11 -12.23 6.94
N LYS A 101 1.27 -13.21 7.82
CA LYS A 101 2.50 -14.00 7.95
C LYS A 101 2.66 -15.13 6.93
N GLY A 102 1.63 -15.43 6.15
CA GLY A 102 1.61 -16.59 5.25
C GLY A 102 2.14 -16.33 3.84
N PHE A 103 2.16 -15.08 3.38
CA PHE A 103 2.72 -14.74 2.07
C PHE A 103 4.16 -15.20 2.03
N ASN A 104 4.57 -15.89 0.96
CA ASN A 104 5.89 -16.52 0.88
C ASN A 104 6.59 -16.26 -0.47
N GLY A 105 6.05 -15.34 -1.26
CA GLY A 105 6.64 -14.87 -2.51
C GLY A 105 7.09 -13.41 -2.44
N THR A 106 6.83 -12.69 -3.52
CA THR A 106 7.12 -11.27 -3.74
C THR A 106 5.98 -10.36 -3.25
N LEU A 107 6.31 -9.08 -3.01
CA LEU A 107 5.34 -8.01 -2.81
C LEU A 107 5.51 -6.97 -3.90
N THR A 108 4.48 -6.78 -4.73
CA THR A 108 4.45 -5.74 -5.77
C THR A 108 3.34 -4.75 -5.49
N VAL A 109 3.70 -3.49 -5.26
CA VAL A 109 2.76 -2.38 -5.12
C VAL A 109 2.61 -1.69 -6.48
N GLY A 110 1.38 -1.59 -6.98
CA GLY A 110 1.07 -1.01 -8.29
C GLY A 110 1.51 0.45 -8.45
N ASN A 111 1.78 0.83 -9.70
CA ASN A 111 2.39 2.13 -10.05
C ASN A 111 1.49 3.33 -9.77
N LYS A 112 0.17 3.17 -9.72
CA LYS A 112 -0.76 4.27 -9.39
C LYS A 112 -1.09 4.36 -7.90
N VAL A 113 -0.51 3.52 -7.05
CA VAL A 113 -0.71 3.65 -5.60
C VAL A 113 -0.04 4.94 -5.14
N GLU A 114 -0.84 5.89 -4.67
CA GLU A 114 -0.38 7.21 -4.19
C GLU A 114 -0.16 7.20 -2.67
N SER A 115 -0.98 6.42 -1.95
CA SER A 115 -0.97 6.38 -0.49
C SER A 115 -0.98 4.95 0.05
N ILE A 116 -0.09 4.71 1.01
CA ILE A 116 -0.04 3.49 1.81
C ILE A 116 -0.24 3.88 3.27
N GLY A 117 -1.19 3.25 3.95
CA GLY A 117 -1.50 3.50 5.35
C GLY A 117 -0.33 3.15 6.28
N GLU A 118 -0.36 3.76 7.47
CA GLU A 118 0.51 3.32 8.56
C GLU A 118 0.27 1.84 8.83
N TRP A 119 1.34 1.12 9.17
CA TRP A 119 1.28 -0.31 9.50
C TRP A 119 0.72 -1.23 8.39
N ALA A 120 0.54 -0.76 7.15
CA ALA A 120 -0.19 -1.49 6.12
C ALA A 120 0.34 -2.91 5.86
N PHE A 121 1.65 -3.13 5.89
CA PHE A 121 2.31 -4.43 5.72
C PHE A 121 3.14 -4.81 6.97
N ASN A 122 2.84 -4.22 8.12
CA ASN A 122 3.59 -4.51 9.33
C ASN A 122 3.46 -5.98 9.77
N TRP A 123 4.54 -6.56 10.29
CA TRP A 123 4.64 -7.97 10.69
C TRP A 123 4.23 -8.98 9.61
N CYS A 124 4.37 -8.64 8.32
CA CYS A 124 4.28 -9.58 7.21
C CYS A 124 5.58 -10.40 7.09
N THR A 125 5.82 -11.27 8.08
CA THR A 125 7.11 -11.96 8.25
C THR A 125 7.40 -13.04 7.21
N GLY A 126 6.43 -13.43 6.40
CA GLY A 126 6.53 -14.60 5.53
C GLY A 126 7.18 -14.33 4.17
N PHE A 127 7.15 -13.09 3.67
CA PHE A 127 7.63 -12.78 2.32
C PHE A 127 9.08 -13.25 2.16
N THR A 128 9.42 -13.84 1.02
CA THR A 128 10.79 -14.35 0.76
C THR A 128 11.44 -13.73 -0.47
N GLY A 129 10.65 -13.03 -1.29
CA GLY A 129 11.10 -12.42 -2.54
C GLY A 129 11.30 -10.91 -2.45
N ASN A 130 11.40 -10.29 -3.62
CA ASN A 130 11.62 -8.86 -3.78
C ASN A 130 10.40 -8.04 -3.34
N LEU A 131 10.68 -6.83 -2.85
CA LEU A 131 9.70 -5.77 -2.64
C LEU A 131 9.81 -4.75 -3.78
N THR A 132 8.72 -4.55 -4.53
CA THR A 132 8.60 -3.48 -5.54
C THR A 132 7.59 -2.45 -5.08
N ILE A 133 8.00 -1.18 -5.01
CA ILE A 133 7.15 -0.05 -4.64
C ILE A 133 6.83 0.76 -5.90
N GLY A 134 5.54 1.05 -6.11
CA GLY A 134 5.06 1.77 -7.29
C GLY A 134 5.55 3.22 -7.38
N ASN A 135 5.69 3.71 -8.61
CA ASN A 135 6.33 4.99 -8.92
C ASN A 135 5.54 6.25 -8.50
N ASN A 136 4.30 6.14 -8.00
CA ASN A 136 3.51 7.27 -7.54
C ASN A 136 3.38 7.36 -6.02
N VAL A 137 3.98 6.43 -5.27
CA VAL A 137 3.92 6.47 -3.79
C VAL A 137 4.62 7.74 -3.33
N ASN A 138 3.89 8.62 -2.63
CA ASN A 138 4.44 9.90 -2.18
C ASN A 138 5.15 9.81 -0.82
N THR A 139 4.65 8.96 0.07
CA THR A 139 5.16 8.80 1.42
C THR A 139 5.10 7.34 1.82
N ILE A 140 6.19 6.84 2.41
CA ILE A 140 6.18 5.55 3.10
C ILE A 140 5.99 5.87 4.58
N LYS A 141 4.82 5.55 5.13
CA LYS A 141 4.43 5.98 6.47
C LYS A 141 5.12 5.15 7.56
N ASP A 142 4.87 5.57 8.81
CA ASP A 142 5.37 4.90 9.98
C ASP A 142 4.97 3.42 9.97
N PHE A 143 5.98 2.57 10.24
CA PHE A 143 5.85 1.12 10.34
C PHE A 143 5.29 0.39 9.10
N THR A 144 5.18 1.03 7.93
CA THR A 144 4.50 0.44 6.77
C THR A 144 4.96 -0.98 6.42
N PHE A 145 6.27 -1.25 6.44
CA PHE A 145 6.89 -2.56 6.16
C PHE A 145 7.67 -3.11 7.38
N SER A 146 7.42 -2.59 8.59
CA SER A 146 8.14 -3.01 9.78
C SER A 146 7.96 -4.52 10.05
N GLY A 147 9.04 -5.21 10.40
CA GLY A 147 9.03 -6.65 10.68
C GLY A 147 8.85 -7.54 9.45
N CYS A 148 8.94 -7.02 8.22
CA CYS A 148 8.97 -7.83 7.00
C CYS A 148 10.33 -8.52 6.82
N LYS A 149 10.56 -9.56 7.64
CA LYS A 149 11.88 -10.14 7.87
C LYS A 149 12.50 -10.84 6.66
N GLY A 150 11.74 -11.24 5.66
CA GLY A 150 12.23 -12.12 4.59
C GLY A 150 12.33 -11.46 3.20
N PHE A 151 12.10 -10.15 3.06
CA PHE A 151 12.40 -9.49 1.79
C PHE A 151 13.88 -9.67 1.42
N THR A 152 14.14 -9.98 0.15
CA THR A 152 15.50 -10.17 -0.39
C THR A 152 15.67 -9.34 -1.66
N GLY A 153 16.92 -9.19 -2.12
CA GLY A 153 17.23 -8.49 -3.36
C GLY A 153 17.07 -6.97 -3.28
N ASP A 154 17.37 -6.30 -4.39
CA ASP A 154 17.44 -4.83 -4.45
C ASP A 154 16.12 -4.16 -4.06
N LEU A 155 16.21 -3.10 -3.27
CA LEU A 155 15.11 -2.22 -2.91
C LEU A 155 15.37 -0.82 -3.46
N THR A 156 14.47 -0.37 -4.31
CA THR A 156 14.46 1.01 -4.81
C THR A 156 13.30 1.75 -4.16
N ILE A 157 13.61 2.81 -3.40
CA ILE A 157 12.63 3.80 -2.98
C ILE A 157 12.39 4.74 -4.17
N PRO A 158 11.16 4.81 -4.72
CA PRO A 158 10.88 5.58 -5.93
C PRO A 158 11.19 7.07 -5.80
N ASP A 159 11.46 7.70 -6.94
CA ASP A 159 11.73 9.14 -7.06
C ASP A 159 10.56 10.04 -6.61
N SER A 160 9.34 9.50 -6.50
CA SER A 160 8.16 10.20 -6.02
C SER A 160 8.09 10.29 -4.49
N VAL A 161 8.83 9.45 -3.77
CA VAL A 161 8.77 9.40 -2.31
C VAL A 161 9.50 10.61 -1.75
N THR A 162 8.78 11.39 -0.94
CA THR A 162 9.30 12.60 -0.27
C THR A 162 9.80 12.30 1.14
N SER A 163 9.17 11.34 1.84
CA SER A 163 9.56 10.96 3.20
C SER A 163 9.38 9.48 3.47
N ILE A 164 10.27 8.95 4.32
CA ILE A 164 10.24 7.60 4.87
C ILE A 164 10.02 7.71 6.38
N GLY A 165 8.94 7.11 6.87
CA GLY A 165 8.49 7.24 8.25
C GLY A 165 9.33 6.50 9.29
N THR A 166 8.98 6.70 10.55
CA THR A 166 9.58 6.02 11.70
C THR A 166 9.40 4.52 11.57
N GLN A 167 10.50 3.77 11.70
CA GLN A 167 10.50 2.30 11.61
C GLN A 167 9.87 1.72 10.35
N ALA A 168 9.76 2.50 9.25
CA ALA A 168 9.08 2.09 8.02
C ALA A 168 9.52 0.73 7.46
N PHE A 169 10.81 0.41 7.57
CA PHE A 169 11.45 -0.84 7.17
C PHE A 169 12.23 -1.49 8.33
N SER A 170 11.92 -1.14 9.59
CA SER A 170 12.59 -1.74 10.76
C SER A 170 12.48 -3.26 10.70
N ASP A 171 13.55 -3.96 11.07
CA ASP A 171 13.61 -5.42 11.15
C ASP A 171 13.34 -6.17 9.83
N CYS A 172 13.58 -5.52 8.68
CA CYS A 172 13.69 -6.21 7.38
C CYS A 172 15.04 -6.95 7.29
N SER A 173 15.27 -7.91 8.19
CA SER A 173 16.60 -8.46 8.47
C SER A 173 17.23 -9.27 7.33
N SER A 174 16.43 -9.84 6.42
CA SER A 174 16.93 -10.56 5.24
C SER A 174 17.13 -9.68 4.01
N PHE A 175 16.79 -8.39 4.10
CA PHE A 175 16.99 -7.46 2.99
C PHE A 175 18.46 -7.50 2.58
N SER A 176 18.69 -7.92 1.34
CA SER A 176 20.00 -8.17 0.74
C SER A 176 20.14 -7.37 -0.56
N GLY A 177 21.35 -7.09 -1.00
CA GLY A 177 21.56 -6.33 -2.25
C GLY A 177 21.55 -4.81 -2.05
N LYS A 178 21.14 -4.06 -3.07
CA LYS A 178 21.28 -2.60 -3.12
C LYS A 178 20.04 -1.88 -2.59
N LEU A 179 20.25 -0.94 -1.65
CA LEU A 179 19.27 0.07 -1.28
C LEU A 179 19.52 1.35 -2.10
N THR A 180 18.54 1.75 -2.91
CA THR A 180 18.56 3.01 -3.65
C THR A 180 17.48 3.95 -3.10
N ILE A 181 17.88 5.12 -2.62
CA ILE A 181 17.01 6.17 -2.10
C ILE A 181 16.74 7.19 -3.22
N GLY A 182 15.47 7.31 -3.62
CA GLY A 182 15.02 8.18 -4.71
C GLY A 182 15.30 9.67 -4.49
N LYS A 183 15.27 10.44 -5.58
CA LYS A 183 15.75 11.82 -5.60
C LYS A 183 14.95 12.81 -4.75
N ALA A 184 13.64 12.56 -4.54
CA ALA A 184 12.77 13.48 -3.82
C ALA A 184 12.76 13.26 -2.31
N VAL A 185 13.45 12.22 -1.80
CA VAL A 185 13.46 11.91 -0.36
C VAL A 185 14.22 13.02 0.37
N THR A 186 13.51 13.78 1.19
CA THR A 186 14.07 14.84 2.05
C THR A 186 14.24 14.39 3.49
N ASP A 187 13.48 13.39 3.94
CA ASP A 187 13.45 12.96 5.33
C ASP A 187 13.37 11.43 5.47
N ILE A 188 14.25 10.88 6.31
CA ILE A 188 14.28 9.48 6.71
C ILE A 188 14.09 9.44 8.22
N GLY A 189 12.98 8.87 8.67
CA GLY A 189 12.56 8.84 10.06
C GLY A 189 13.46 8.02 10.98
N SER A 190 13.24 8.19 12.28
CA SER A 190 13.96 7.43 13.30
C SER A 190 13.78 5.93 13.10
N MET A 191 14.87 5.18 13.21
CA MET A 191 14.87 3.72 13.05
C MET A 191 14.27 3.20 11.72
N ALA A 192 14.15 4.04 10.68
CA ALA A 192 13.49 3.68 9.42
C ALA A 192 13.97 2.36 8.81
N PHE A 193 15.27 2.09 8.81
CA PHE A 193 15.92 0.86 8.35
C PHE A 193 16.63 0.13 9.50
N TYR A 194 16.21 0.34 10.75
CA TYR A 194 16.84 -0.30 11.90
C TYR A 194 16.88 -1.82 11.74
N ASN A 195 18.00 -2.45 12.07
CA ASN A 195 18.21 -3.90 11.99
C ASN A 195 18.09 -4.51 10.57
N CYS A 196 18.26 -3.72 9.51
CA CYS A 196 18.41 -4.19 8.13
C CYS A 196 19.87 -4.57 7.84
N LYS A 197 20.26 -5.81 8.17
CA LYS A 197 21.69 -6.21 8.20
C LYS A 197 22.30 -6.59 6.87
N GLY A 198 21.49 -6.99 5.89
CA GLY A 198 21.98 -7.74 4.72
C GLY A 198 22.27 -6.93 3.46
N PHE A 199 21.85 -5.66 3.38
CA PHE A 199 22.08 -4.87 2.17
C PHE A 199 23.57 -4.52 2.02
N THR A 200 24.05 -4.58 0.79
CA THR A 200 25.48 -4.50 0.41
C THR A 200 25.86 -3.18 -0.24
N SER A 201 24.88 -2.30 -0.50
CA SER A 201 25.12 -0.95 -1.02
C SER A 201 23.99 -0.02 -0.59
N LEU A 202 24.33 1.22 -0.27
CA LEU A 202 23.39 2.32 -0.05
C LEU A 202 23.72 3.45 -1.01
N VAL A 203 22.75 3.85 -1.83
CA VAL A 203 22.89 4.93 -2.81
C VAL A 203 21.79 5.96 -2.62
N PHE A 204 22.17 7.22 -2.47
CA PHE A 204 21.27 8.36 -2.57
C PHE A 204 21.34 8.90 -4.00
N VAL A 205 20.20 8.98 -4.69
CA VAL A 205 20.14 9.52 -6.07
C VAL A 205 20.22 11.04 -6.09
N SER A 206 19.69 11.70 -5.05
CA SER A 206 19.73 13.16 -4.90
C SER A 206 21.14 13.65 -4.58
N GLU A 207 21.48 14.85 -5.07
CA GLU A 207 22.67 15.59 -4.62
C GLU A 207 22.50 16.12 -3.18
N GLN A 208 21.27 16.45 -2.79
CA GLN A 208 20.95 16.88 -1.43
C GLN A 208 20.66 15.67 -0.56
N ARG A 209 21.45 15.49 0.50
CA ARG A 209 21.22 14.41 1.46
C ARG A 209 19.97 14.68 2.30
N PRO A 210 19.12 13.67 2.53
CA PRO A 210 17.97 13.82 3.40
C PRO A 210 18.38 14.03 4.86
N THR A 211 17.47 14.59 5.65
CA THR A 211 17.54 14.52 7.11
C THR A 211 17.45 13.06 7.54
N ILE A 212 18.39 12.60 8.36
CA ILE A 212 18.45 11.22 8.85
C ILE A 212 18.11 11.19 10.33
N GLY A 213 17.01 10.54 10.67
CA GLY A 213 16.50 10.39 12.02
C GLY A 213 17.38 9.49 12.90
N LEU A 214 17.09 9.53 14.21
CA LEU A 214 17.87 8.80 15.20
C LEU A 214 17.85 7.29 14.91
N PHE A 215 19.04 6.68 14.84
CA PHE A 215 19.22 5.27 14.52
C PHE A 215 18.52 4.82 13.22
N ALA A 216 18.28 5.70 12.25
CA ALA A 216 17.61 5.35 10.99
C ALA A 216 18.23 4.11 10.33
N PHE A 217 19.57 3.96 10.38
CA PHE A 217 20.29 2.78 9.89
C PHE A 217 20.95 1.99 11.04
N GLY A 218 20.46 2.12 12.27
CA GLY A 218 21.03 1.44 13.43
C GLY A 218 21.08 -0.08 13.22
N ASN A 219 22.18 -0.72 13.60
CA ASN A 219 22.41 -2.16 13.40
C ASN A 219 22.37 -2.62 11.92
N CYS A 220 22.61 -1.72 10.97
CA CYS A 220 22.89 -2.07 9.57
C CYS A 220 24.39 -2.25 9.35
N THR A 221 24.77 -3.11 8.42
CA THR A 221 26.18 -3.31 8.03
C THR A 221 26.75 -2.07 7.33
N ILE A 222 25.92 -1.36 6.59
CA ILE A 222 26.28 -0.12 5.89
C ILE A 222 25.53 1.05 6.52
N GLN A 223 26.22 2.17 6.66
CA GLN A 223 25.72 3.41 7.24
C GLN A 223 25.81 4.54 6.18
N PRO A 224 24.90 5.54 6.24
CA PRO A 224 24.86 6.67 5.30
C PRO A 224 26.07 7.61 5.40
#